data_AF-A0A925CSI0-F1
#
_entry.id   AF-A0A925CSI0-F1
#
_cell.length_a   1.000
_cell.length_b   1.000
_cell.length_c   1.000
_cell.angle_alpha   90.00
_cell.angle_beta   90.00
_cell.angle_gamma   90.00
#
_symmetry.space_group_name_H-M   'P 1'
#
loop_
_entity.id
_entity.type
_entity.pdbx_description
1 polymer ?
#
loop_
_entity_poly.entity_id
_entity_poly.type
_entity_poly.pdbx_seq_one_letter_code
_entity_poly.pdbx_strand_id
1 'polypeptide(L)'
;MRLHRDIQTAVPHASHHFDLGLSRHYAYRHAESVNAFRESRRLDPLCVMCAVGEAIALGPTVDAPMDSAAASQALSAILRARALVERGEGSVSEAAWVRAVATRYTADPSASRAGLDTLYAAAMTRLADANPLDADAQTLAAEAAMILSPYHYWSETGAARPGTRRLVHRLRQAMRVAPGHQGACVLYAHVMEAATAAP
;
A
#
# COMPACT_ATOMS: atom_id res chain seq x y z
N MET A 1 6.38 -14.49 -13.54
CA MET A 1 5.01 -14.46 -12.98
C MET A 1 4.58 -12.99 -12.95
N ARG A 2 3.40 -12.66 -13.48
CA ARG A 2 2.88 -11.29 -13.47
C ARG A 2 2.14 -11.07 -12.14
N LEU A 3 2.36 -9.93 -11.49
CA LEU A 3 1.62 -9.55 -10.29
C LEU A 3 0.12 -9.45 -10.64
N HIS A 4 -0.73 -10.05 -9.81
CA HIS A 4 -2.18 -9.99 -9.96
C HIS A 4 -2.84 -9.88 -8.59
N ARG A 5 -3.82 -8.98 -8.47
CA ARG A 5 -4.72 -8.89 -7.33
C ARG A 5 -6.17 -9.00 -7.81
N ASP A 6 -6.91 -9.92 -7.21
CA ASP A 6 -8.36 -9.99 -7.39
C ASP A 6 -9.03 -8.72 -6.84
N ILE A 7 -9.75 -8.03 -7.71
CA ILE A 7 -10.55 -6.85 -7.39
C ILE A 7 -11.97 -7.03 -7.95
N GLN A 8 -12.98 -6.46 -7.29
CA GLN A 8 -14.36 -6.53 -7.77
C GLN A 8 -14.56 -5.53 -8.92
N THR A 9 -14.51 -6.05 -10.14
CA THR A 9 -14.79 -5.31 -11.37
C THR A 9 -15.38 -6.23 -12.42
N ALA A 10 -16.33 -5.72 -13.20
CA ALA A 10 -16.84 -6.41 -14.39
C ALA A 10 -16.04 -6.08 -15.65
N VAL A 11 -15.01 -5.22 -15.55
CA VAL A 11 -14.23 -4.69 -16.68
C VAL A 11 -12.82 -5.29 -16.64
N PRO A 12 -12.49 -6.32 -17.45
CA PRO A 12 -11.18 -6.97 -17.42
C PRO A 12 -10.00 -6.02 -17.63
N HIS A 13 -10.18 -4.99 -18.46
CA HIS A 13 -9.15 -3.97 -18.69
C HIS A 13 -8.90 -3.11 -17.44
N ALA A 14 -9.90 -2.87 -16.59
CA ALA A 14 -9.68 -2.17 -15.32
C ALA A 14 -8.78 -2.98 -14.39
N SER A 15 -9.01 -4.30 -14.26
CA SER A 15 -8.14 -5.21 -13.51
C SER A 15 -6.70 -5.22 -14.05
N HIS A 16 -6.53 -5.27 -15.38
CA HIS A 16 -5.19 -5.21 -15.98
C HIS A 16 -4.42 -3.92 -15.63
N HIS A 17 -5.09 -2.77 -15.69
CA HIS A 17 -4.49 -1.48 -15.33
C HIS A 17 -4.25 -1.36 -13.84
N PHE A 18 -5.08 -1.99 -13.00
CA PHE A 18 -4.86 -2.06 -11.57
C PHE A 18 -3.57 -2.84 -11.23
N ASP A 19 -3.38 -4.01 -11.84
CA ASP A 19 -2.16 -4.81 -11.68
C ASP A 19 -0.92 -4.06 -12.18
N LEU A 20 -1.04 -3.32 -13.29
CA LEU A 20 0.02 -2.45 -13.78
C LEU A 20 0.36 -1.35 -12.76
N GLY A 21 -0.65 -0.73 -12.16
CA GLY A 21 -0.49 0.25 -11.08
C GLY A 21 0.31 -0.33 -9.91
N LEU A 22 -0.08 -1.50 -9.40
CA LEU A 22 0.67 -2.16 -8.32
C LEU A 22 2.10 -2.51 -8.72
N SER A 23 2.31 -3.03 -9.93
CA SER A 23 3.66 -3.35 -10.42
C SER A 23 4.53 -2.09 -10.52
N ARG A 24 3.97 -0.94 -10.91
CA ARG A 24 4.69 0.34 -10.98
C ARG A 24 4.90 0.95 -9.59
N HIS A 25 3.94 0.80 -8.67
CA HIS A 25 4.09 1.17 -7.26
C HIS A 25 5.31 0.49 -6.65
N TYR A 26 5.36 -0.84 -6.72
CA TYR A 26 6.47 -1.63 -6.17
C TYR A 26 7.80 -1.48 -6.94
N ALA A 27 7.79 -0.82 -8.10
CA ALA A 27 9.00 -0.46 -8.85
C ALA A 27 9.43 1.00 -8.62
N TYR A 28 8.81 1.69 -7.65
CA TYR A 28 9.03 3.12 -7.36
C TYR A 28 8.85 4.03 -8.59
N ARG A 29 7.97 3.63 -9.51
CA ARG A 29 7.57 4.41 -10.70
C ARG A 29 6.30 5.20 -10.41
N HIS A 30 6.40 6.20 -9.52
CA HIS A 30 5.25 6.91 -8.94
C HIS A 30 4.25 7.47 -9.96
N ALA A 31 4.72 8.26 -10.93
CA ALA A 31 3.84 8.87 -11.93
C ALA A 31 3.14 7.80 -12.81
N GLU A 32 3.87 6.74 -13.20
CA GLU A 32 3.30 5.64 -13.97
C GLU A 32 2.25 4.86 -13.16
N SER A 33 2.51 4.65 -11.86
CA SER A 33 1.58 3.99 -10.94
C SER A 33 0.26 4.75 -10.82
N VAL A 34 0.34 6.06 -10.53
CA VAL A 34 -0.84 6.93 -10.43
C VAL A 34 -1.62 6.93 -11.74
N ASN A 35 -0.94 7.05 -12.89
CA ASN A 35 -1.60 7.05 -14.19
C ASN A 35 -2.30 5.72 -14.50
N ALA A 36 -1.70 4.58 -14.14
CA ALA A 36 -2.30 3.27 -14.33
C ALA A 36 -3.56 3.08 -13.46
N PHE A 37 -3.53 3.49 -12.18
CA PHE A 37 -4.73 3.43 -11.33
C PHE A 37 -5.84 4.38 -11.79
N ARG A 38 -5.48 5.57 -12.28
CA ARG A 38 -6.45 6.50 -12.89
C ARG A 38 -7.10 5.92 -14.12
N GLU A 39 -6.34 5.25 -14.97
CA GLU A 39 -6.88 4.59 -16.15
C GLU A 39 -7.79 3.43 -15.77
N SER A 40 -7.39 2.62 -14.79
CA SER A 40 -8.23 1.56 -14.22
C SER A 40 -9.58 2.11 -13.73
N ARG A 41 -9.56 3.21 -12.97
CA ARG A 41 -10.76 3.91 -12.49
C ARG A 41 -11.57 4.59 -13.61
N ARG A 42 -10.91 5.05 -14.69
CA ARG A 42 -11.60 5.64 -15.86
C ARG A 42 -12.40 4.58 -16.60
N LEU A 43 -11.83 3.38 -16.72
CA LEU A 43 -12.47 2.22 -17.37
C LEU A 43 -13.61 1.64 -16.54
N ASP A 44 -13.45 1.57 -15.22
CA ASP A 44 -14.51 1.17 -14.29
C ASP A 44 -14.68 2.20 -13.15
N PRO A 45 -15.62 3.15 -13.27
CA PRO A 45 -15.90 4.14 -12.24
C PRO A 45 -16.52 3.59 -10.95
N LEU A 46 -17.00 2.34 -10.95
CA LEU A 46 -17.59 1.66 -9.79
C LEU A 46 -16.58 0.76 -9.06
N CYS A 47 -15.40 0.54 -9.64
CA CYS A 47 -14.33 -0.23 -9.02
C CYS A 47 -13.77 0.46 -7.77
N VAL A 48 -14.09 -0.10 -6.59
CA VAL A 48 -13.64 0.40 -5.28
C VAL A 48 -12.13 0.40 -5.18
N MET A 49 -11.49 -0.75 -5.48
CA MET A 49 -10.04 -0.88 -5.34
C MET A 49 -9.26 0.00 -6.31
N CYS A 50 -9.80 0.33 -7.48
CA CYS A 50 -9.15 1.24 -8.43
C CYS A 50 -8.93 2.63 -7.82
N ALA A 51 -9.89 3.12 -7.05
CA ALA A 51 -9.75 4.36 -6.29
C ALA A 51 -8.83 4.21 -5.06
N VAL A 52 -8.85 3.06 -4.37
CA VAL A 52 -7.91 2.75 -3.28
C VAL A 52 -6.47 2.71 -3.78
N GLY A 53 -6.20 2.09 -4.93
CA GLY A 53 -4.89 2.02 -5.56
C GLY A 53 -4.34 3.39 -5.93
N GLU A 54 -5.17 4.27 -6.50
CA GLU A 54 -4.79 5.67 -6.74
C GLU A 54 -4.39 6.37 -5.43
N ALA A 55 -5.16 6.18 -4.35
CA ALA A 55 -4.83 6.74 -3.04
C ALA A 55 -3.51 6.17 -2.47
N ILE A 56 -3.23 4.88 -2.65
CA ILE A 56 -1.96 4.26 -2.22
C ILE A 56 -0.78 4.87 -2.99
N ALA A 57 -0.87 4.95 -4.31
CA ALA A 57 0.21 5.43 -5.18
C ALA A 57 0.55 6.92 -5.00
N LEU A 58 -0.41 7.72 -4.53
CA LEU A 58 -0.22 9.14 -4.21
C LEU A 58 0.38 9.36 -2.81
N GLY A 59 0.41 8.34 -1.94
CA GLY A 59 0.99 8.42 -0.62
C GLY A 59 2.52 8.43 -0.63
N PRO A 60 3.18 8.77 0.49
CA PRO A 60 4.63 8.67 0.58
C PRO A 60 5.08 7.21 0.52
N THR A 61 6.30 7.00 0.06
CA THR A 61 7.01 5.71 0.15
C THR A 61 8.28 5.89 0.97
N VAL A 62 9.07 4.82 1.11
CA VAL A 62 10.36 4.88 1.81
C VAL A 62 11.32 5.88 1.17
N ASP A 63 11.23 6.09 -0.15
CA ASP A 63 12.18 6.90 -0.93
C ASP A 63 11.63 8.25 -1.37
N ALA A 64 10.31 8.45 -1.31
CA ALA A 64 9.66 9.63 -1.83
C ALA A 64 8.68 10.23 -0.81
N PRO A 65 8.89 11.48 -0.36
CA PRO A 65 7.92 12.19 0.45
C PRO A 65 6.69 12.53 -0.38
N MET A 66 5.60 12.89 0.29
CA MET A 66 4.35 13.32 -0.33
C MET A 66 4.17 14.83 -0.19
N ASP A 67 3.84 15.51 -1.29
CA ASP A 67 3.50 16.93 -1.28
C ASP A 67 2.00 17.17 -0.98
N SER A 68 1.62 18.44 -0.78
CA SER A 68 0.24 18.81 -0.45
C SER A 68 -0.74 18.54 -1.59
N ALA A 69 -0.32 18.69 -2.84
CA ALA A 69 -1.16 18.43 -4.00
C ALA A 69 -1.49 16.92 -4.12
N ALA A 70 -0.52 16.05 -3.88
CA ALA A 70 -0.69 14.62 -3.82
C ALA A 70 -1.58 14.22 -2.64
N ALA A 71 -1.42 14.85 -1.47
CA ALA A 71 -2.27 14.61 -0.30
C ALA A 71 -3.75 14.91 -0.58
N SER A 72 -4.06 16.05 -1.20
CA SER A 72 -5.44 16.40 -1.58
C SER A 72 -6.03 15.43 -2.62
N GLN A 73 -5.23 15.00 -3.59
CA GLN A 73 -5.66 14.02 -4.59
C GLN A 73 -5.90 12.64 -3.98
N ALA A 74 -5.03 12.19 -3.07
CA ALA A 74 -5.17 10.92 -2.36
C ALA A 74 -6.42 10.90 -1.48
N LEU A 75 -6.69 12.00 -0.77
CA LEU A 75 -7.92 12.19 -0.01
C LEU A 75 -9.16 12.09 -0.91
N SER A 76 -9.14 12.77 -2.07
CA SER A 76 -10.25 12.69 -3.03
C SER A 76 -10.49 11.26 -3.53
N ALA A 77 -9.42 10.54 -3.84
CA ALA A 77 -9.49 9.15 -4.30
C ALA A 77 -10.08 8.22 -3.23
N ILE A 78 -9.63 8.31 -1.97
CA ILE A 78 -10.14 7.43 -0.91
C ILE A 78 -11.57 7.78 -0.48
N LEU A 79 -11.95 9.07 -0.52
CA LEU A 79 -13.34 9.48 -0.29
C LEU A 79 -14.29 8.98 -1.37
N ARG A 80 -13.83 8.92 -2.63
CA ARG A 80 -14.57 8.26 -3.70
C ARG A 80 -14.78 6.78 -3.40
N ALA A 81 -13.72 6.06 -3.02
CA ALA A 81 -13.82 4.64 -2.69
C ALA A 81 -14.81 4.39 -1.54
N ARG A 82 -14.81 5.26 -0.51
CA ARG A 82 -15.78 5.23 0.58
C ARG A 82 -17.22 5.43 0.10
N ALA A 83 -17.46 6.43 -0.75
CA ALA A 83 -18.79 6.68 -1.30
C ALA A 83 -19.29 5.51 -2.16
N LEU A 84 -18.40 4.81 -2.88
CA LEU A 84 -18.75 3.59 -3.61
C LEU A 84 -19.23 2.49 -2.64
N VAL A 85 -18.48 2.22 -1.57
CA VAL A 85 -18.85 1.24 -0.54
C VAL A 85 -20.17 1.59 0.14
N GLU A 86 -20.41 2.87 0.44
CA GLU A 86 -21.67 3.35 1.05
C GLU A 86 -22.90 3.14 0.14
N ARG A 87 -22.70 3.06 -1.18
CA ARG A 87 -23.75 2.74 -2.15
C ARG A 87 -23.93 1.24 -2.40
N GLY A 88 -23.17 0.39 -1.70
CA GLY A 88 -23.23 -1.06 -1.86
C GLY A 88 -22.30 -1.63 -2.92
N GLU A 89 -21.35 -0.84 -3.44
CA GLU A 89 -20.32 -1.35 -4.35
C GLU A 89 -19.16 -2.01 -3.59
N GLY A 90 -18.47 -2.92 -4.26
CA GLY A 90 -17.32 -3.63 -3.73
C GLY A 90 -17.66 -4.74 -2.74
N SER A 91 -16.65 -5.55 -2.41
CA SER A 91 -16.78 -6.67 -1.47
C SER A 91 -16.53 -6.24 -0.02
N VAL A 92 -16.84 -7.13 0.93
CA VAL A 92 -16.50 -6.95 2.35
C VAL A 92 -14.99 -6.74 2.54
N SER A 93 -14.17 -7.43 1.74
CA SER A 93 -12.71 -7.29 1.75
C SER A 93 -12.30 -5.88 1.29
N GLU A 94 -12.84 -5.40 0.18
CA GLU A 94 -12.52 -4.07 -0.35
C GLU A 94 -12.98 -2.95 0.58
N ALA A 95 -14.13 -3.12 1.25
CA ALA A 95 -14.57 -2.20 2.30
C ALA A 95 -13.56 -2.13 3.47
N ALA A 96 -12.89 -3.24 3.80
CA ALA A 96 -11.82 -3.26 4.80
C ALA A 96 -10.57 -2.50 4.34
N TRP A 97 -10.19 -2.63 3.07
CA TRP A 97 -9.13 -1.85 2.44
C TRP A 97 -9.42 -0.35 2.49
N VAL A 98 -10.65 0.06 2.13
CA VAL A 98 -11.07 1.47 2.21
C VAL A 98 -10.92 2.00 3.63
N ARG A 99 -11.42 1.27 4.63
CA ARG A 99 -11.29 1.67 6.04
C ARG A 99 -9.84 1.83 6.48
N ALA A 100 -8.94 0.93 6.05
CA ALA A 100 -7.54 0.99 6.42
C ALA A 100 -6.79 2.15 5.74
N VAL A 101 -6.97 2.32 4.43
CA VAL A 101 -6.28 3.36 3.65
C VAL A 101 -6.82 4.76 3.99
N ALA A 102 -8.10 4.89 4.32
CA ALA A 102 -8.71 6.16 4.71
C ALA A 102 -8.06 6.80 5.94
N THR A 103 -7.44 6.03 6.84
CA THR A 103 -6.77 6.61 8.03
C THR A 103 -5.52 7.40 7.68
N ARG A 104 -5.01 7.29 6.45
CA ARG A 104 -3.76 7.95 6.01
C ARG A 104 -3.98 9.41 5.58
N TYR A 105 -5.22 9.80 5.30
CA TYR A 105 -5.55 11.06 4.64
C TYR A 105 -6.63 11.83 5.41
N THR A 106 -6.49 13.15 5.46
CA THR A 106 -7.43 14.06 6.14
C THR A 106 -7.46 15.40 5.41
N ALA A 107 -8.57 16.12 5.57
CA ALA A 107 -8.70 17.51 5.12
C ALA A 107 -8.14 18.51 6.15
N ASP A 108 -7.81 18.06 7.36
CA ASP A 108 -7.27 18.90 8.42
C ASP A 108 -5.82 19.32 8.11
N PRO A 109 -5.54 20.61 7.86
CA PRO A 109 -4.20 21.07 7.53
C PRO A 109 -3.24 21.04 8.73
N SER A 110 -3.76 20.89 9.95
CA SER A 110 -2.95 20.82 11.17
C SER A 110 -2.45 19.40 11.49
N ALA A 111 -2.96 18.39 10.78
CA ALA A 111 -2.60 17.01 11.02
C ALA A 111 -1.13 16.74 10.65
N SER A 112 -0.39 16.14 11.58
CA SER A 112 0.98 15.71 11.34
C SER A 112 1.05 14.53 10.39
N ARG A 113 1.89 14.63 9.35
CA ARG A 113 2.17 13.54 8.40
C ARG A 113 2.62 12.26 9.12
N ALA A 114 3.55 12.38 10.07
CA ALA A 114 4.05 11.25 10.86
C ALA A 114 2.94 10.60 11.71
N GLY A 115 2.02 11.42 12.26
CA GLY A 115 0.86 10.93 12.98
C GLY A 115 -0.10 10.13 12.09
N LEU A 116 -0.39 10.64 10.90
CA LEU A 116 -1.23 9.96 9.90
C LEU A 116 -0.59 8.67 9.38
N ASP A 117 0.73 8.64 9.16
CA ASP A 117 1.43 7.42 8.75
C ASP A 117 1.46 6.36 9.86
N THR A 118 1.54 6.79 11.13
CA THR A 118 1.39 5.89 12.29
C THR A 118 -0.01 5.26 12.33
N LEU A 119 -1.07 6.05 12.14
CA LEU A 119 -2.45 5.56 12.08
C LEU A 119 -2.65 4.58 10.92
N TYR A 120 -2.11 4.92 9.74
CA TYR A 120 -2.12 4.05 8.56
C TYR A 120 -1.39 2.73 8.79
N ALA A 121 -0.18 2.75 9.35
CA ALA A 121 0.58 1.52 9.64
C ALA A 121 -0.14 0.61 10.62
N ALA A 122 -0.80 1.18 11.64
CA ALA A 122 -1.63 0.42 12.57
C ALA A 122 -2.88 -0.18 11.88
N ALA A 123 -3.53 0.57 11.01
CA ALA A 123 -4.71 0.11 10.28
C ALA A 123 -4.38 -0.99 9.26
N MET A 124 -3.32 -0.82 8.48
CA MET A 124 -2.80 -1.84 7.56
C MET A 124 -2.34 -3.09 8.30
N THR A 125 -1.73 -2.93 9.48
CA THR A 125 -1.41 -4.06 10.35
C THR A 125 -2.64 -4.87 10.70
N ARG A 126 -3.73 -4.23 11.14
CA ARG A 126 -4.98 -4.93 11.48
C ARG A 126 -5.59 -5.62 10.27
N LEU A 127 -5.57 -4.96 9.11
CA LEU A 127 -6.05 -5.54 7.86
C LEU A 127 -5.26 -6.80 7.49
N ALA A 128 -3.93 -6.74 7.57
CA ALA A 128 -3.06 -7.87 7.29
C ALA A 128 -3.23 -9.01 8.32
N ASP A 129 -3.41 -8.69 9.61
CA ASP A 129 -3.64 -9.71 10.64
C ASP A 129 -4.97 -10.45 10.43
N ALA A 130 -6.00 -9.74 9.99
CA ALA A 130 -7.29 -10.33 9.63
C ALA A 130 -7.26 -11.12 8.31
N ASN A 131 -6.27 -10.88 7.44
CA ASN A 131 -6.15 -11.48 6.11
C ASN A 131 -4.74 -12.06 5.90
N PRO A 132 -4.36 -13.14 6.61
CA PRO A 132 -3.02 -13.71 6.53
C PRO A 132 -2.67 -14.26 5.13
N LEU A 133 -3.68 -14.57 4.31
CA LEU A 133 -3.53 -15.08 2.95
C LEU A 133 -3.66 -13.99 1.87
N ASP A 134 -3.76 -12.72 2.23
CA ASP A 134 -3.71 -11.60 1.27
C ASP A 134 -2.27 -11.08 1.18
N ALA A 135 -1.58 -11.44 0.09
CA ALA A 135 -0.17 -11.09 -0.09
C ALA A 135 0.08 -9.58 -0.20
N ASP A 136 -0.81 -8.81 -0.83
CA ASP A 136 -0.65 -7.35 -0.87
C ASP A 136 -0.94 -6.73 0.50
N ALA A 137 -1.91 -7.24 1.27
CA ALA A 137 -2.17 -6.75 2.62
C ALA A 137 -0.93 -6.92 3.51
N GLN A 138 -0.28 -8.10 3.45
CA GLN A 138 0.98 -8.33 4.16
C GLN A 138 2.09 -7.40 3.66
N THR A 139 2.21 -7.22 2.35
CA THR A 139 3.26 -6.41 1.72
C THR A 139 3.11 -4.93 2.07
N LEU A 140 1.92 -4.35 1.88
CA LEU A 140 1.67 -2.93 2.18
C LEU A 140 1.65 -2.64 3.68
N ALA A 141 1.30 -3.61 4.53
CA ALA A 141 1.48 -3.45 5.98
C ALA A 141 2.96 -3.43 6.40
N ALA A 142 3.82 -4.18 5.69
CA ALA A 142 5.27 -4.10 5.89
C ALA A 142 5.82 -2.75 5.38
N GLU A 143 5.40 -2.30 4.20
CA GLU A 143 5.76 -0.98 3.65
C GLU A 143 5.36 0.15 4.60
N ALA A 144 4.13 0.12 5.12
CA ALA A 144 3.66 1.15 6.05
C ALA A 144 4.51 1.19 7.34
N ALA A 145 4.98 0.05 7.84
CA ALA A 145 5.93 0.01 8.95
C ALA A 145 7.32 0.52 8.55
N MET A 146 7.77 0.21 7.33
CA MET A 146 9.05 0.69 6.79
C MET A 146 9.09 2.22 6.69
N ILE A 147 7.97 2.86 6.37
CA ILE A 147 7.83 4.32 6.27
C ILE A 147 7.94 5.02 7.62
N LEU A 148 7.64 4.34 8.75
CA LEU A 148 7.78 4.95 10.08
C LEU A 148 9.24 5.12 10.50
N SER A 149 10.15 4.36 9.90
CA SER A 149 11.58 4.42 10.20
C SER A 149 12.42 4.11 8.95
N PRO A 150 12.36 4.94 7.90
CA PRO A 150 13.01 4.66 6.62
C PRO A 150 14.48 4.33 6.83
N TYR A 151 14.94 3.18 6.29
CA TYR A 151 16.31 2.66 6.40
C TYR A 151 16.84 2.36 7.82
N HIS A 152 16.07 2.69 8.86
CA HIS A 152 16.48 2.54 10.26
C HIS A 152 15.85 1.28 10.88
N TYR A 153 16.04 0.14 10.21
CA TYR A 153 15.45 -1.17 10.61
C TYR A 153 16.38 -2.00 11.50
N TRP A 154 17.69 -1.79 11.40
CA TRP A 154 18.71 -2.54 12.13
C TRP A 154 19.58 -1.56 12.95
N SER A 155 20.16 -2.04 14.04
CA SER A 155 21.23 -1.31 14.74
C SER A 155 22.54 -1.46 13.98
N GLU A 156 23.55 -0.68 14.37
CA GLU A 156 24.92 -0.81 13.88
C GLU A 156 25.45 -2.24 14.06
N THR A 157 25.11 -2.90 15.18
CA THR A 157 25.47 -4.30 15.45
C THR A 157 24.65 -5.35 14.69
N GLY A 158 23.79 -4.93 13.74
CA GLY A 158 22.90 -5.82 12.99
C GLY A 158 21.70 -6.36 13.78
N ALA A 159 21.44 -5.84 14.99
CA ALA A 159 20.29 -6.26 15.78
C ALA A 159 19.00 -5.62 15.23
N ALA A 160 17.94 -6.41 15.13
CA ALA A 160 16.63 -5.93 14.69
C ALA A 160 16.08 -4.88 15.67
N ARG A 161 15.75 -3.69 15.17
CA ARG A 161 15.02 -2.67 15.96
C ARG A 161 13.56 -3.10 16.20
N PRO A 162 12.86 -2.46 17.16
CA PRO A 162 11.45 -2.77 17.42
C PRO A 162 10.61 -2.73 16.14
N GLY A 163 9.80 -3.76 15.91
CA GLY A 163 8.97 -3.90 14.71
C GLY A 163 9.65 -4.59 13.52
N THR A 164 10.98 -4.59 13.42
CA THR A 164 11.71 -5.14 12.26
C THR A 164 11.48 -6.64 12.07
N ARG A 165 11.48 -7.44 13.14
CA ARG A 165 11.19 -8.88 13.01
C ARG A 165 9.79 -9.14 12.46
N ARG A 166 8.81 -8.32 12.85
CA ARG A 166 7.42 -8.45 12.41
C ARG A 166 7.26 -8.03 10.96
N LEU A 167 7.90 -6.93 10.54
CA LEU A 167 7.89 -6.49 9.14
C LEU A 167 8.51 -7.56 8.22
N VAL A 168 9.66 -8.13 8.61
CA VAL A 168 10.32 -9.22 7.86
C VAL A 168 9.43 -10.47 7.80
N HIS A 169 8.75 -10.81 8.89
CA HIS A 169 7.81 -11.93 8.92
C HIS A 169 6.65 -11.73 7.93
N ARG A 170 6.08 -10.52 7.83
CA ARG A 170 5.02 -10.22 6.87
C ARG A 170 5.47 -10.39 5.42
N LEU A 171 6.64 -9.88 5.06
CA LEU A 171 7.19 -10.03 3.72
C LEU A 171 7.42 -11.51 3.37
N ARG A 172 7.91 -12.31 4.33
CA ARG A 172 8.01 -13.76 4.17
C ARG A 172 6.65 -14.45 4.07
N GLN A 173 5.64 -14.02 4.81
CA GLN A 173 4.26 -14.54 4.66
C GLN A 173 3.73 -14.24 3.26
N ALA A 174 3.89 -13.01 2.75
CA ALA A 174 3.48 -12.63 1.40
C ALA A 174 4.15 -13.50 0.33
N MET A 175 5.47 -13.72 0.43
CA MET A 175 6.21 -14.60 -0.49
C MET A 175 5.84 -16.09 -0.36
N ARG A 176 5.32 -16.54 0.78
CA ARG A 176 4.78 -17.90 0.94
C ARG A 176 3.40 -18.05 0.30
N VAL A 177 2.55 -17.04 0.45
CA VAL A 177 1.20 -17.00 -0.15
C VAL A 177 1.28 -16.88 -1.66
N ALA A 178 2.13 -15.99 -2.16
CA ALA A 178 2.35 -15.72 -3.56
C ALA A 178 3.86 -15.74 -3.86
N PRO A 179 4.43 -16.92 -4.19
CA PRO A 179 5.85 -17.04 -4.55
C PRO A 179 6.22 -16.11 -5.71
N GLY A 180 7.17 -15.19 -5.49
CA GLY A 180 7.56 -14.19 -6.49
C GLY A 180 6.67 -12.96 -6.56
N HIS A 181 5.86 -12.69 -5.53
CA HIS A 181 5.13 -11.42 -5.40
C HIS A 181 6.09 -10.23 -5.43
N GLN A 182 6.01 -9.42 -6.48
CA GLN A 182 6.98 -8.36 -6.79
C GLN A 182 7.25 -7.43 -5.59
N GLY A 183 6.19 -6.88 -4.97
CA GLY A 183 6.34 -5.97 -3.83
C GLY A 183 7.02 -6.60 -2.62
N ALA A 184 6.60 -7.80 -2.22
CA ALA A 184 7.20 -8.52 -1.12
C ALA A 184 8.70 -8.81 -1.35
N CYS A 185 9.08 -9.21 -2.57
CA CYS A 185 10.48 -9.46 -2.91
C CYS A 185 11.32 -8.18 -2.88
N VAL A 186 10.82 -7.10 -3.50
CA VAL A 186 11.50 -5.79 -3.51
C VAL A 186 11.69 -5.28 -2.09
N LEU A 187 10.61 -5.16 -1.31
CA LEU A 187 10.68 -4.63 0.05
C LEU A 187 11.54 -5.51 0.98
N TYR A 188 11.54 -6.83 0.78
CA TYR A 188 12.43 -7.72 1.54
C TYR A 188 13.90 -7.44 1.24
N ALA A 189 14.26 -7.24 -0.04
CA ALA A 189 15.61 -6.83 -0.41
C ALA A 189 16.00 -5.51 0.27
N HIS A 190 15.17 -4.46 0.16
CA HIS A 190 15.42 -3.17 0.80
C HIS A 190 15.66 -3.29 2.32
N VAL A 191 14.84 -4.07 3.03
CA VAL A 191 15.01 -4.27 4.48
C VAL A 191 16.31 -5.00 4.80
N MET A 192 16.66 -6.02 4.02
CA MET A 192 17.86 -6.83 4.27
C MET A 192 19.16 -6.10 3.87
N GLU A 193 19.15 -5.31 2.80
CA GLU A 193 20.29 -4.47 2.40
C GLU A 193 20.64 -3.45 3.48
N ALA A 194 19.63 -2.87 4.15
CA ALA A 194 19.84 -2.00 5.31
C ALA A 194 20.52 -2.71 6.49
N ALA A 195 20.47 -4.05 6.58
CA ALA A 195 21.20 -4.81 7.60
C ALA A 195 22.70 -4.92 7.27
N THR A 196 23.04 -4.97 5.98
CA THR A 196 24.43 -5.10 5.51
C THR A 196 25.13 -3.77 5.32
N ALA A 197 24.38 -2.67 5.21
CA ALA A 197 24.91 -1.31 5.13
C ALA A 197 25.21 -0.68 6.50
N ALA A 198 24.81 -1.34 7.60
CA ALA A 198 25.21 -0.98 8.94
C ALA A 198 26.70 -1.33 9.13
N PRO A 199 27.55 -0.38 9.57
CA PRO A 199 29.02 -0.56 9.63
C PRO A 199 29.47 -1.62 10.63
#